data_AF-A0A9E5WJ22-F1
#
_entry.id   AF-A0A9E5WJ22-F1
#
_cell.length_a   1.000
_cell.length_b   1.000
_cell.length_c   1.000
_cell.angle_alpha   90.00
_cell.angle_beta   90.00
_cell.angle_gamma   90.00
#
_symmetry.space_group_name_H-M   'P 1'
#
loop_
_entity.id
_entity.type
_entity.pdbx_description
1 polymer ?
#
loop_
_entity_poly.entity_id
_entity_poly.type
_entity_poly.pdbx_seq_one_letter_code
_entity_poly.pdbx_strand_id
1 'polypeptide(L)' 'MKLTGRDAVGFFEKPDPRRAGLLIFGPDAMRTARRRQQVISGLIGEAGEEEMRLTRMSGGDLRKDPARLLDALKAQSFFP' A
#
# COMPACT_ATOMS: atom_id res chain seq x y z
N MET A 1 -15.61 -4.67 1.93
CA MET A 1 -16.12 -4.34 3.29
C MET A 1 -15.58 -2.98 3.68
N LYS A 2 -16.40 -2.10 4.25
CA LYS A 2 -15.97 -0.79 4.76
C LYS A 2 -15.58 -0.94 6.23
N LEU A 3 -14.33 -0.65 6.58
CA LEU A 3 -13.85 -0.66 7.96
C LEU A 3 -13.97 0.76 8.54
N THR A 4 -14.46 0.87 9.78
CA THR A 4 -14.67 2.16 10.44
C THR A 4 -14.28 2.10 11.92
N GLY A 5 -14.01 3.25 12.53
CA GLY A 5 -13.73 3.33 13.97
C GLY A 5 -12.58 2.42 14.40
N ARG A 6 -12.81 1.59 15.42
CA ARG A 6 -11.82 0.66 15.98
C ARG A 6 -11.33 -0.37 14.97
N ASP A 7 -12.20 -0.87 14.10
CA ASP A 7 -11.83 -1.90 13.12
C ASP A 7 -10.84 -1.36 12.08
N ALA A 8 -10.99 -0.09 11.69
CA ALA A 8 -10.03 0.57 10.82
C ALA A 8 -8.67 0.74 11.51
N VAL A 9 -8.66 1.15 12.79
CA VAL A 9 -7.42 1.31 13.57
C VAL A 9 -6.69 -0.01 13.70
N GLY A 10 -7.38 -1.09 14.09
CA GLY A 10 -6.78 -2.42 14.20
C GLY A 10 -6.22 -2.93 12.86
N PHE A 11 -6.91 -2.65 11.75
CA PHE A 11 -6.40 -2.99 10.42
C PHE A 11 -5.14 -2.18 10.05
N PHE A 12 -5.06 -0.90 10.42
CA PHE A 12 -3.86 -0.10 10.14
C PHE A 12 -2.65 -0.57 10.96
N GLU A 13 -2.87 -1.04 12.19
CA GLU A 13 -1.82 -1.56 13.07
C GLU A 13 -1.32 -2.94 12.66
N LYS A 14 -2.24 -3.82 12.25
CA LYS A 14 -1.93 -5.18 11.83
C LYS A 14 -2.74 -5.55 10.58
N PRO A 15 -2.31 -5.08 9.39
CA PRO A 15 -3.03 -5.34 8.15
C PRO A 15 -2.99 -6.83 7.81
N ASP A 16 -4.09 -7.36 7.28
CA ASP A 16 -4.17 -8.74 6.82
C ASP A 16 -3.61 -8.84 5.39
N PRO A 17 -2.48 -9.54 5.17
CA PRO A 17 -1.84 -9.62 3.86
C PRO A 17 -2.65 -10.43 2.84
N ARG A 18 -3.70 -11.15 3.28
CA ARG A 18 -4.59 -11.92 2.40
C ARG A 18 -5.65 -11.06 1.71
N ARG A 19 -5.74 -9.77 2.03
CA ARG A 19 -6.68 -8.85 1.37
C ARG A 19 -6.17 -8.49 -0.02
N ALA A 20 -7.05 -8.57 -1.02
CA ALA A 20 -6.71 -8.25 -2.41
C ALA A 20 -6.36 -6.76 -2.65
N GLY A 21 -6.79 -5.86 -1.77
CA GLY A 21 -6.49 -4.44 -1.88
C GLY A 21 -7.06 -3.59 -0.74
N LEU A 22 -6.58 -2.37 -0.63
CA LEU A 22 -6.99 -1.38 0.37
C LEU A 22 -7.21 -0.01 -0.28
N LEU A 23 -8.34 0.62 0.02
CA LEU A 23 -8.60 2.02 -0.29
C LEU A 23 -8.62 2.83 1.02
N ILE A 24 -7.67 3.76 1.17
CA ILE A 24 -7.66 4.74 2.26
C ILE A 24 -8.15 6.06 1.69
N PHE A 25 -9.24 6.59 2.23
CA PHE A 25 -9.83 7.84 1.76
C PHE A 25 -10.37 8.66 2.93
N GLY A 26 -10.37 9.98 2.76
CA GLY A 26 -10.90 10.93 3.74
C GLY A 26 -10.55 12.36 3.35
N PRO A 27 -11.19 13.35 3.98
CA PRO A 27 -10.96 14.77 3.69
C PRO A 27 -9.58 15.26 4.18
N ASP A 28 -8.98 14.56 5.15
CA ASP A 28 -7.67 14.89 5.72
C ASP A 28 -6.57 14.08 5.01
N ALA A 29 -5.84 14.77 4.13
CA ALA A 29 -4.74 14.18 3.35
C ALA A 29 -3.58 13.72 4.23
N MET A 30 -3.26 14.45 5.30
CA MET A 30 -2.16 14.10 6.22
C MET A 30 -2.47 12.84 6.99
N ARG A 31 -3.70 12.71 7.50
CA ARG A 31 -4.17 11.47 8.14
C ARG A 31 -4.13 10.30 7.17
N THR A 32 -4.57 10.50 5.93
CA THR A 32 -4.54 9.47 4.88
C THR A 32 -3.11 9.01 4.58
N ALA A 33 -2.18 9.96 4.43
CA ALA A 33 -0.77 9.68 4.17
C ALA A 33 -0.12 8.90 5.33
N ARG A 34 -0.41 9.27 6.58
CA ARG A 34 0.10 8.59 7.77
C ARG A 34 -0.43 7.17 7.90
N ARG A 35 -1.73 6.94 7.65
CA ARG A 35 -2.31 5.58 7.66
C ARG A 35 -1.75 4.71 6.54
N ARG A 36 -1.51 5.29 5.35
CA ARG A 36 -0.83 4.59 4.25
C ARG A 36 0.57 4.14 4.68
N GLN A 37 1.36 5.02 5.28
CA GLN A 37 2.71 4.68 5.76
C GLN A 37 2.65 3.55 6.78
N GLN A 38 1.73 3.64 7.76
CA GLN A 38 1.54 2.61 8.77
C GLN A 38 1.21 1.23 8.16
N VAL A 39 0.31 1.18 7.18
CA VAL A 39 -0.07 -0.07 6.51
C VAL A 39 1.08 -0.63 5.68
N ILE A 40 1.82 0.22 4.95
CA ILE A 40 2.98 -0.21 4.18
C ILE A 40 3.99 -0.89 5.12
N SER A 41 4.39 -0.22 6.20
CA SER A 41 5.31 -0.82 7.17
C SER A 41 4.76 -2.09 7.80
N GLY A 42 3.44 -2.19 8.05
CA GLY A 42 2.82 -3.41 8.57
C GLY A 42 2.78 -4.59 7.58
N LEU A 43 2.72 -4.32 6.27
CA LEU A 43 2.65 -5.36 5.23
C LEU A 43 4.02 -5.83 4.77
N ILE A 44 4.95 -4.90 4.59
CA ILE A 44 6.28 -5.20 4.04
C ILE A 44 7.41 -4.97 5.06
N GLY A 45 7.13 -4.65 6.32
CA GLY A 45 8.16 -4.34 7.32
C GLY A 45 8.80 -2.97 7.10
N GLU A 46 9.63 -2.53 8.05
CA GLU A 46 10.27 -1.21 8.03
C GLU A 46 11.31 -1.08 6.90
N ALA A 47 12.07 -2.14 6.63
CA ALA A 47 13.08 -2.19 5.57
C ALA A 47 12.49 -2.50 4.17
N GLY A 48 11.18 -2.71 4.05
CA GLY A 48 10.57 -3.17 2.79
C GLY A 48 10.73 -2.19 1.62
N GLU A 49 10.91 -0.89 1.89
CA GLU A 49 11.22 0.08 0.83
C GLU A 49 12.67 -0.04 0.35
N GLU A 50 13.63 -0.22 1.27
CA GLU A 50 15.05 -0.38 0.97
C GLU A 50 15.32 -1.69 0.20
N GLU A 51 14.60 -2.75 0.58
CA GLU A 51 14.60 -4.04 -0.10
C GLU A 51 13.75 -4.04 -1.38
N MET A 52 13.32 -2.88 -1.89
CA MET A 52 12.58 -2.74 -3.16
C MET A 52 11.28 -3.56 -3.24
N ARG A 53 10.61 -3.83 -2.12
CA ARG A 53 9.33 -4.55 -2.05
C ARG A 53 8.11 -3.62 -2.23
N LEU A 54 8.33 -2.34 -2.49
CA LEU A 54 7.29 -1.34 -2.74
C LEU A 54 7.50 -0.63 -4.09
N THR A 55 6.46 -0.65 -4.94
CA THR A 55 6.39 0.18 -6.14
C THR A 55 5.31 1.26 -5.97
N ARG A 56 5.64 2.51 -6.26
CA ARG A 56 4.70 3.64 -6.23
C ARG A 56 4.28 4.04 -7.63
N MET A 57 2.98 4.24 -7.83
CA MET A 57 2.40 4.65 -9.10
C MET A 57 1.35 5.74 -8.85
N SER A 58 1.33 6.78 -9.69
CA SER A 58 0.22 7.72 -9.72
C SER A 58 -0.86 7.27 -10.71
N GLY A 59 -2.10 7.71 -10.51
CA GLY A 59 -3.18 7.43 -11.46
C GLY A 59 -2.94 8.06 -12.84
N GLY A 60 -2.19 9.17 -12.90
CA GLY A 60 -1.81 9.82 -14.17
C GLY A 60 -0.82 8.97 -14.95
N ASP A 61 0.21 8.44 -14.28
CA ASP A 61 1.22 7.58 -14.92
C ASP A 61 0.60 6.28 -15.40
N LEU A 62 -0.24 5.65 -14.57
CA LEU A 62 -0.88 4.38 -14.92
C LEU A 62 -1.89 4.54 -16.08
N ARG A 63 -2.54 5.70 -16.21
CA ARG A 63 -3.40 5.98 -17.36
C ARG A 63 -2.60 6.11 -18.66
N LYS A 64 -1.38 6.65 -18.61
CA LYS A 64 -0.49 6.78 -19.77
C LYS A 64 0.12 5.44 -20.19
N ASP A 65 0.45 4.60 -19.21
CA ASP A 65 1.01 3.27 -19.42
C ASP A 65 0.34 2.22 -18.50
N PRO A 66 -0.74 1.59 -18.97
CA PRO A 66 -1.45 0.56 -18.21
C PRO A 66 -0.64 -0.73 -18.01
N ALA A 67 0.32 -1.03 -18.90
CA ALA A 67 1.09 -2.28 -18.84
C ALA A 67 2.00 -2.33 -17.60
N ARG A 68 2.49 -1.16 -17.16
CA ARG A 68 3.32 -1.01 -15.96
C ARG A 68 2.77 -1.67 -14.70
N LEU A 69 1.45 -1.80 -14.56
CA LEU A 69 0.85 -2.51 -13.43
C LEU A 69 1.21 -3.99 -13.43
N LEU A 70 1.12 -4.66 -14.58
CA LEU A 70 1.45 -6.07 -14.70
C LEU A 70 2.95 -6.31 -14.49
N ASP A 71 3.78 -5.39 -14.94
CA ASP A 71 5.23 -5.44 -14.73
C ASP A 71 5.57 -5.30 -13.24
N ALA A 72 4.96 -4.32 -12.55
CA ALA A 72 5.16 -4.11 -11.11
C ALA A 72 4.69 -5.31 -10.27
N LEU A 73 3.64 -6.03 -10.69
CA LEU A 73 3.16 -7.25 -10.01
C LEU A 73 4.10 -8.44 -10.17
N LYS A 74 4.85 -8.51 -11.27
CA LYS A 74 5.78 -9.62 -11.57
C LYS A 74 7.21 -9.33 -11.16
N ALA A 75 7.53 -8.06 -10.92
CA ALA A 75 8.85 -7.65 -10.46
C ALA A 75 9.17 -8.33 -9.11
N GLN A 76 10.37 -8.89 -9.03
CA GLN A 76 10.90 -9.48 -7.80
C GLN A 76 12.10 -8.67 -7.34
N SER A 77 12.21 -8.47 -6.03
CA SER A 77 13.40 -7.86 -5.45
C SER A 77 14.60 -8.78 -5.60
N PHE A 78 15.78 -8.19 -5.80
CA PHE A 78 17.06 -8.90 -5.78
C PHE A 78 17.62 -9.07 -4.36
N PHE A 79 16.99 -8.44 -3.36
CA PHE A 79 17.35 -8.60 -1.95
C PHE A 79 16.76 -9.90 -1.41
N PRO A 80 17.53 -10.67 -0.61
CA PRO A 80 17.11 -11.96 -0.07
C PRO A 80 15.97 -11.84 0.95
#